data_AF-A0A365PT89-F1
#
_entry.id   AF-A0A365PT89-F1
#
_cell.length_a   1.000
_cell.length_b   1.000
_cell.length_c   1.000
_cell.angle_alpha   90.00
_cell.angle_beta   90.00
_cell.angle_gamma   90.00
#
_symmetry.space_group_name_H-M   'P 1'
#
loop_
_entity.id
_entity.type
_entity.pdbx_description
1 polymer ?
#
loop_
_entity_poly.entity_id
_entity_poly.type
_entity_poly.pdbx_seq_one_letter_code
_entity_poly.pdbx_strand_id
1 'polypeptide(L)'
;MTQQGISLINNVDQAKKNIRQFQIEMESPQQLVGLLGVFQAWYAIADDAGGLLFAPSKFIGYQDLTAQTYREAARETNGRDTEAVLSRWFKQPEGACEQVLIQELAKWLGRFGKKPNRSVRISTVQGATLIPGMPATEALASVTPVDAMMVFFQMLSAGDQREFRRRITR
;
A
#
# COMPACT_ATOMS: atom_id res chain seq x y z
N MET A 1 -28.72 -8.14 -22.03
CA MET A 1 -28.04 -7.54 -20.86
C MET A 1 -26.68 -7.08 -21.35
N THR A 2 -26.49 -5.78 -21.49
CA THR A 2 -25.27 -5.19 -22.04
C THR A 2 -24.17 -5.34 -21.00
N GLN A 3 -23.12 -6.12 -21.30
CA GLN A 3 -21.90 -6.12 -20.50
C GLN A 3 -21.35 -4.69 -20.52
N GLN A 4 -21.42 -3.99 -19.39
CA GLN A 4 -20.69 -2.74 -19.22
C GLN A 4 -19.21 -3.10 -19.16
N GLY A 5 -18.46 -2.70 -20.19
CA GLY A 5 -17.02 -2.93 -20.25
C GLY A 5 -16.31 -2.27 -19.06
N ILE A 6 -15.38 -3.01 -18.47
CA ILE A 6 -14.61 -2.53 -17.32
C ILE A 6 -13.70 -1.40 -17.76
N SER A 7 -13.82 -0.25 -17.10
CA SER A 7 -13.08 0.97 -17.43
C SER A 7 -11.94 1.21 -16.43
N LEU A 8 -10.81 1.75 -16.91
CA LEU A 8 -9.70 2.15 -16.04
C LEU A 8 -10.08 3.39 -15.22
N ILE A 9 -9.51 3.51 -14.02
CA ILE A 9 -9.65 4.72 -13.20
C ILE A 9 -9.06 5.95 -13.92
N ASN A 10 -9.55 7.14 -13.60
CA ASN A 10 -9.09 8.40 -14.20
C ASN A 10 -8.57 9.43 -13.20
N ASN A 11 -8.64 9.16 -11.89
CA ASN A 11 -8.12 10.02 -10.85
C ASN A 11 -7.63 9.23 -9.63
N VAL A 12 -6.84 9.88 -8.78
CA VAL A 12 -6.23 9.26 -7.58
C VAL A 12 -7.26 8.89 -6.51
N ASP A 13 -8.37 9.63 -6.39
CA ASP A 13 -9.37 9.38 -5.36
C ASP A 13 -10.15 8.09 -5.64
N GLN A 14 -10.35 7.74 -6.91
CA GLN A 14 -10.85 6.42 -7.30
C GLN A 14 -9.90 5.30 -6.85
N ALA A 15 -8.58 5.47 -7.04
CA ALA A 15 -7.62 4.49 -6.54
C ALA A 15 -7.70 4.35 -5.02
N LYS A 16 -7.74 5.47 -4.27
CA LYS A 16 -7.87 5.47 -2.81
C LYS A 16 -9.17 4.81 -2.35
N LYS A 17 -10.30 5.13 -3.00
CA LYS A 17 -11.61 4.51 -2.75
C LYS A 17 -11.54 3.00 -2.99
N ASN A 18 -10.92 2.56 -4.08
CA ASN A 18 -10.76 1.15 -4.40
C ASN A 18 -9.86 0.41 -3.39
N ILE A 19 -8.82 1.06 -2.85
CA ILE A 19 -8.01 0.49 -1.78
C ILE A 19 -8.86 0.25 -0.53
N ARG A 20 -9.69 1.22 -0.13
CA ARG A 20 -10.60 1.07 1.02
C ARG A 20 -11.66 -0.01 0.78
N GLN A 21 -12.24 -0.05 -0.42
CA GLN A 21 -13.19 -1.09 -0.82
C GLN A 21 -12.56 -2.49 -0.75
N PHE A 22 -11.33 -2.64 -1.23
CA PHE A 22 -10.60 -3.91 -1.16
C PHE A 22 -10.45 -4.38 0.29
N GLN A 23 -10.16 -3.48 1.23
CA GLN A 23 -10.05 -3.83 2.66
C GLN A 23 -11.38 -4.38 3.21
N ILE A 24 -12.51 -3.74 2.89
CA ILE A 24 -13.86 -4.21 3.28
C ILE A 24 -14.13 -5.60 2.70
N GLU A 25 -13.77 -5.84 1.45
CA GLU A 25 -14.02 -7.14 0.80
C GLU A 25 -13.16 -8.27 1.34
N MET A 26 -12.00 -7.94 1.90
CA MET A 26 -11.17 -8.90 2.62
C MET A 26 -11.78 -9.33 3.96
N GLU A 27 -12.85 -8.69 4.43
CA GLU A 27 -13.60 -9.09 5.63
C GLU A 27 -14.84 -9.96 5.31
N SER A 28 -15.32 -9.96 4.07
CA SER A 28 -16.52 -10.70 3.60
C SER A 28 -16.24 -12.20 3.38
N PRO A 29 -17.21 -13.14 3.35
CA PRO A 29 -16.95 -14.55 3.00
C PRO A 29 -16.47 -14.81 1.56
N GLN A 30 -16.62 -13.83 0.65
CA GLN A 30 -16.33 -13.96 -0.78
C GLN A 30 -14.87 -13.56 -1.13
N GLN A 31 -13.94 -13.80 -0.22
CA GLN A 31 -12.60 -13.19 -0.25
C GLN A 31 -11.74 -13.60 -1.44
N LEU A 32 -10.84 -12.70 -1.82
CA LEU A 32 -9.78 -12.93 -2.79
C LEU A 32 -8.52 -13.56 -2.16
N VAL A 33 -8.63 -14.18 -0.97
CA VAL A 33 -7.49 -14.72 -0.20
C VAL A 33 -6.57 -15.61 -1.05
N GLY A 34 -7.14 -16.48 -1.89
CA GLY A 34 -6.37 -17.37 -2.77
C GLY A 34 -5.42 -16.64 -3.72
N LEU A 35 -5.73 -15.39 -4.08
CA LEU A 35 -4.96 -14.60 -5.04
C LEU A 35 -3.89 -13.72 -4.39
N LEU A 36 -3.97 -13.47 -3.07
CA LEU A 36 -3.10 -12.50 -2.40
C LEU A 36 -1.60 -12.80 -2.58
N GLY A 37 -1.21 -14.08 -2.55
CA GLY A 37 0.19 -14.48 -2.74
C GLY A 37 0.70 -14.37 -4.19
N VAL A 38 -0.19 -14.14 -5.15
CA VAL A 38 0.14 -14.07 -6.58
C VAL A 38 0.42 -12.62 -7.01
N PHE A 39 -0.18 -11.64 -6.34
CA PHE A 39 -0.01 -10.23 -6.69
C PHE A 39 1.42 -9.75 -6.45
N GLN A 40 2.00 -9.12 -7.48
CA GLN A 40 3.34 -8.55 -7.45
C GLN A 40 3.32 -7.07 -7.11
N ALA A 41 2.47 -6.28 -7.78
CA ALA A 41 2.38 -4.84 -7.57
C ALA A 41 1.31 -4.50 -6.54
N TRP A 42 1.76 -3.98 -5.40
CA TRP A 42 0.93 -3.54 -4.28
C TRP A 42 0.99 -2.03 -4.10
N TYR A 43 -0.07 -1.48 -3.53
CA TYR A 43 -0.23 -0.06 -3.30
C TYR A 43 -0.66 0.16 -1.87
N ALA A 44 -0.05 1.15 -1.23
CA ALA A 44 -0.37 1.53 0.13
C ALA A 44 -0.86 2.98 0.22
N ILE A 45 -1.85 3.18 1.07
CA ILE A 45 -2.26 4.48 1.61
C ILE A 45 -2.39 4.32 3.12
N ALA A 46 -2.36 5.43 3.84
CA ALA A 46 -2.78 5.39 5.23
C ALA A 46 -4.30 5.63 5.35
N ASP A 47 -4.88 5.02 6.37
CA ASP A 47 -6.24 5.29 6.79
C ASP A 47 -6.31 6.57 7.64
N ASP A 48 -7.53 6.90 8.06
CA ASP A 48 -7.81 8.14 8.80
C ASP A 48 -7.25 8.10 10.24
N ALA A 49 -6.83 6.93 10.73
CA ALA A 49 -6.22 6.70 12.03
C ALA A 49 -4.69 6.47 11.98
N GLY A 50 -4.08 6.42 10.78
CA GLY A 50 -2.65 6.13 10.60
C GLY A 50 -2.27 4.67 10.43
N GLY A 51 -3.26 3.78 10.29
CA GLY A 51 -3.06 2.42 9.83
C GLY A 51 -2.72 2.40 8.34
N LEU A 52 -2.06 1.33 7.88
CA LEU A 52 -1.77 1.13 6.46
C LEU A 52 -2.83 0.25 5.82
N LEU A 53 -3.35 0.72 4.69
CA LEU A 53 -4.26 -0.02 3.82
C LEU A 53 -3.51 -0.47 2.57
N PHE A 54 -3.69 -1.72 2.18
CA PHE A 54 -2.98 -2.33 1.07
C PHE A 54 -3.95 -2.86 0.02
N ALA A 55 -3.65 -2.68 -1.26
CA ALA A 55 -4.38 -3.37 -2.33
C ALA A 55 -3.51 -3.62 -3.57
N PRO A 56 -3.83 -4.65 -4.37
CA PRO A 56 -3.06 -4.97 -5.58
C PRO A 56 -3.47 -4.09 -6.78
N SER A 57 -2.52 -3.87 -7.70
CA SER A 57 -2.70 -3.03 -8.91
C SER A 57 -3.96 -3.37 -9.70
N LYS A 58 -4.17 -4.66 -9.94
CA LYS A 58 -5.30 -5.19 -10.71
C LYS A 58 -6.64 -4.88 -10.08
N PHE A 59 -6.71 -4.73 -8.75
CA PHE A 59 -7.96 -4.44 -8.09
C PHE A 59 -8.28 -2.94 -8.16
N ILE A 60 -7.27 -2.10 -7.95
CA ILE A 60 -7.50 -0.66 -7.78
C ILE A 60 -7.48 0.14 -9.08
N GLY A 61 -6.94 -0.42 -10.16
CA GLY A 61 -6.80 0.28 -11.43
C GLY A 61 -8.05 0.31 -12.31
N TYR A 62 -9.11 -0.40 -11.92
CA TYR A 62 -10.40 -0.42 -12.63
C TYR A 62 -11.49 0.24 -11.79
N GLN A 63 -12.48 0.82 -12.46
CA GLN A 63 -13.65 1.40 -11.82
C GLN A 63 -14.59 0.29 -11.32
N ASP A 64 -15.15 0.50 -10.13
CA ASP A 64 -16.22 -0.31 -9.53
C ASP A 64 -15.94 -1.83 -9.48
N LEU A 65 -14.67 -2.20 -9.34
CA LEU A 65 -14.26 -3.59 -9.20
C LEU A 65 -14.54 -4.08 -7.77
N THR A 66 -15.18 -5.24 -7.67
CA THR A 66 -15.48 -5.94 -6.43
C THR A 66 -14.94 -7.37 -6.48
N ALA A 67 -14.89 -8.09 -5.37
CA ALA A 67 -14.39 -9.46 -5.32
C ALA A 67 -15.24 -10.40 -6.18
N GLN A 68 -16.53 -10.10 -6.30
CA GLN A 68 -17.44 -10.79 -7.19
C GLN A 68 -17.10 -10.50 -8.65
N THR A 69 -17.07 -9.22 -9.04
CA THR A 69 -16.83 -8.84 -10.45
C THR A 69 -15.39 -9.11 -10.87
N TYR A 70 -14.43 -9.09 -9.96
CA TYR A 70 -13.02 -9.42 -10.20
C TYR A 70 -12.86 -10.84 -10.77
N ARG A 71 -13.61 -11.82 -10.25
CA ARG A 71 -13.50 -13.22 -10.72
C ARG A 71 -14.03 -13.38 -12.13
N GLU A 72 -15.11 -12.67 -12.45
CA GLU A 72 -15.73 -12.65 -13.77
C GLU A 72 -14.84 -11.91 -14.78
N ALA A 73 -14.26 -10.80 -14.34
CA ALA A 73 -13.36 -9.92 -15.08
C ALA A 73 -11.92 -10.42 -15.20
N ALA A 74 -11.53 -11.48 -14.49
CA ALA A 74 -10.13 -11.87 -14.33
C ALA A 74 -9.41 -12.11 -15.66
N ARG A 75 -10.16 -12.53 -16.70
CA ARG A 75 -9.67 -12.76 -18.06
C ARG A 75 -9.54 -11.49 -18.90
N GLU A 76 -10.28 -10.45 -18.56
CA GLU A 76 -10.35 -9.17 -19.27
C GLU A 76 -9.48 -8.09 -18.61
N THR A 77 -9.05 -8.32 -17.37
CA THR A 77 -8.18 -7.41 -16.62
C THR A 77 -6.69 -7.72 -16.84
N ASN A 78 -5.90 -6.68 -17.07
CA ASN A 78 -4.47 -6.75 -17.29
C ASN A 78 -3.73 -5.83 -16.32
N GLY A 79 -2.79 -6.40 -15.55
CA GLY A 79 -2.04 -5.64 -14.54
C GLY A 79 -1.12 -4.59 -15.15
N ARG A 80 -0.68 -4.76 -16.41
CA ARG A 80 0.17 -3.77 -17.08
C ARG A 80 -0.59 -2.47 -17.35
N ASP A 81 -1.86 -2.57 -17.71
CA ASP A 81 -2.69 -1.41 -18.02
C ASP A 81 -3.01 -0.63 -16.74
N THR A 82 -3.28 -1.35 -15.64
CA THR A 82 -3.51 -0.71 -14.34
C THR A 82 -2.24 -0.07 -13.78
N GLU A 83 -1.09 -0.74 -13.84
CA GLU A 83 0.20 -0.18 -13.41
C GLU A 83 0.56 1.09 -14.22
N ALA A 84 0.31 1.10 -15.54
CA ALA A 84 0.55 2.28 -16.38
C ALA A 84 -0.29 3.49 -15.92
N VAL A 85 -1.57 3.29 -15.62
CA VAL A 85 -2.44 4.37 -15.14
C VAL A 85 -2.07 4.81 -13.72
N LEU A 86 -1.83 3.86 -12.81
CA LEU A 86 -1.50 4.15 -11.41
C LEU A 86 -0.16 4.88 -11.24
N SER A 87 0.80 4.66 -12.14
CA SER A 87 2.11 5.34 -12.14
C SER A 87 2.02 6.87 -12.20
N ARG A 88 0.88 7.41 -12.66
CA ARG A 88 0.60 8.86 -12.68
C ARG A 88 0.55 9.47 -11.28
N TRP A 89 0.19 8.68 -10.26
CA TRP A 89 -0.03 9.16 -8.89
C TRP A 89 0.76 8.41 -7.84
N PHE A 90 1.24 7.21 -8.16
CA PHE A 90 1.95 6.35 -7.23
C PHE A 90 3.38 6.10 -7.71
N LYS A 91 4.32 6.02 -6.76
CA LYS A 91 5.71 5.66 -7.01
C LYS A 91 6.19 4.71 -5.93
N GLN A 92 7.10 3.82 -6.29
CA GLN A 92 7.84 3.01 -5.32
C GLN A 92 8.69 3.96 -4.45
N PRO A 93 8.58 3.88 -3.12
CA PRO A 93 9.41 4.68 -2.23
C PRO A 93 10.87 4.19 -2.31
N GLU A 94 11.80 5.09 -2.03
CA GLU A 94 13.23 4.81 -2.15
C GLU A 94 13.82 4.34 -0.80
N GLY A 95 14.85 3.50 -0.87
CA GLY A 95 15.62 3.07 0.31
C GLY A 95 14.84 2.22 1.31
N ALA A 96 15.06 2.49 2.61
CA ALA A 96 14.53 1.68 3.71
C ALA A 96 12.99 1.72 3.84
N CYS A 97 12.35 2.77 3.33
CA CYS A 97 10.89 2.95 3.42
C CYS A 97 10.14 1.82 2.68
N GLU A 98 10.63 1.41 1.50
CA GLU A 98 10.04 0.29 0.77
C GLU A 98 10.08 -1.01 1.57
N GLN A 99 11.23 -1.31 2.19
CA GLN A 99 11.40 -2.54 2.97
C GLN A 99 10.45 -2.59 4.17
N VAL A 100 10.25 -1.47 4.85
CA VAL A 100 9.28 -1.37 5.96
C VAL A 100 7.86 -1.63 5.46
N LEU A 101 7.46 -1.03 4.34
CA LEU A 101 6.13 -1.26 3.78
C LEU A 101 5.93 -2.72 3.34
N ILE A 102 6.96 -3.37 2.79
CA ILE A 102 6.90 -4.80 2.45
C ILE A 102 6.75 -5.66 3.72
N GLN A 103 7.40 -5.29 4.83
CA GLN A 103 7.25 -5.99 6.11
C GLN A 103 5.83 -5.83 6.68
N GLU A 104 5.27 -4.61 6.64
CA GLU A 104 3.88 -4.38 7.07
C GLU A 104 2.87 -5.11 6.18
N LEU A 105 3.10 -5.12 4.86
CA LEU A 105 2.31 -5.95 3.94
C LEU A 105 2.41 -7.43 4.30
N ALA A 106 3.60 -7.93 4.64
CA ALA A 106 3.77 -9.33 5.05
C ALA A 106 2.99 -9.66 6.34
N LYS A 107 2.97 -8.75 7.33
CA LYS A 107 2.15 -8.89 8.54
C LYS A 107 0.66 -8.91 8.20
N TRP A 108 0.21 -7.98 7.34
CA TRP A 108 -1.19 -7.91 6.91
C TRP A 108 -1.61 -9.18 6.15
N LEU A 109 -0.80 -9.66 5.20
CA LEU A 109 -1.03 -10.92 4.47
C LEU A 109 -1.01 -12.15 5.39
N GLY A 110 -0.20 -12.11 6.45
CA GLY A 110 -0.12 -13.17 7.44
C GLY A 110 -1.45 -13.45 8.15
N ARG A 111 -2.31 -12.43 8.31
CA ARG A 111 -3.68 -12.57 8.84
C ARG A 111 -4.55 -13.53 8.02
N PHE A 112 -4.22 -13.71 6.74
CA PHE A 112 -4.90 -14.60 5.80
C PHE A 112 -4.11 -15.89 5.51
N GLY A 113 -3.04 -16.16 6.26
CA GLY A 113 -2.14 -17.29 6.01
C GLY A 113 -1.35 -17.18 4.70
N LYS A 114 -1.14 -15.96 4.20
CA LYS A 114 -0.41 -15.69 2.94
C LYS A 114 0.92 -14.99 3.20
N LYS A 115 1.78 -15.03 2.18
CA LYS A 115 3.07 -14.34 2.15
C LYS A 115 3.15 -13.48 0.88
N PRO A 116 3.92 -12.38 0.90
CA PRO A 116 4.17 -11.61 -0.31
C PRO A 116 4.79 -12.49 -1.41
N ASN A 117 4.51 -12.15 -2.67
CA ASN A 117 5.17 -12.76 -3.79
C ASN A 117 6.69 -12.49 -3.77
N ARG A 118 7.50 -13.39 -4.34
CA ARG A 118 8.97 -13.19 -4.46
C ARG A 118 9.34 -11.89 -5.19
N SER A 119 8.51 -11.46 -6.14
CA SER A 119 8.71 -10.24 -6.93
C SER A 119 7.81 -9.09 -6.46
N VAL A 120 7.45 -9.08 -5.18
CA VAL A 120 6.61 -8.03 -4.59
C VAL A 120 7.27 -6.66 -4.75
N ARG A 121 6.47 -5.67 -5.12
CA ARG A 121 6.82 -4.25 -5.14
C ARG A 121 5.68 -3.50 -4.50
N ILE A 122 6.00 -2.42 -3.79
CA ILE A 122 4.98 -1.58 -3.15
C ILE A 122 5.15 -0.12 -3.55
N SER A 123 4.05 0.53 -3.92
CA SER A 123 4.02 1.94 -4.29
C SER A 123 3.10 2.74 -3.37
N THR A 124 3.44 4.00 -3.13
CA THR A 124 2.65 4.95 -2.33
C THR A 124 2.31 6.17 -3.16
N VAL A 125 1.35 6.98 -2.71
CA VAL A 125 1.03 8.25 -3.37
C VAL A 125 2.29 9.11 -3.41
N GLN A 126 2.58 9.71 -4.56
CA GLN A 126 3.75 10.58 -4.72
C GLN A 126 3.72 11.71 -3.70
N GLY A 127 4.86 11.95 -3.03
CA GLY A 127 4.98 12.93 -1.96
C GLY A 127 4.40 12.49 -0.60
N ALA A 128 3.78 11.32 -0.50
CA ALA A 128 3.33 10.78 0.78
C ALA A 128 4.45 9.98 1.46
N THR A 129 4.77 10.35 2.70
CA THR A 129 5.62 9.56 3.60
C THR A 129 4.71 8.70 4.48
N LEU A 130 4.63 7.41 4.17
CA LEU A 130 3.87 6.45 4.97
C LEU A 130 4.77 5.85 6.05
N ILE A 131 4.53 6.26 7.29
CA ILE A 131 5.21 5.71 8.47
C ILE A 131 4.17 4.87 9.23
N PRO A 132 4.40 3.56 9.41
CA PRO A 132 3.49 2.73 10.20
C PRO A 132 3.31 3.29 11.62
N GLY A 133 2.06 3.49 12.05
CA GLY A 133 1.76 4.00 13.39
C GLY A 133 1.79 5.53 13.52
N MET A 134 1.98 6.27 12.43
CA MET A 134 1.70 7.71 12.38
C MET A 134 0.42 7.98 11.57
N PRO A 135 -0.51 8.82 12.05
CA PRO A 135 -1.66 9.26 11.26
C PRO A 135 -1.20 9.85 9.92
N ALA A 136 -1.87 9.48 8.82
CA ALA A 136 -1.78 10.25 7.58
C ALA A 136 -2.45 11.59 7.77
N THR A 137 -1.74 12.47 8.46
CA THR A 137 -2.06 13.88 8.42
C THR A 137 -1.26 14.45 7.27
N GLU A 138 -2.02 14.97 6.32
CA GLU A 138 -1.64 16.17 5.58
C GLU A 138 -1.06 17.20 6.55
N ALA A 139 0.22 17.08 6.88
CA ALA A 139 1.07 18.11 7.46
C ALA A 139 2.44 17.50 7.83
N LEU A 140 3.29 17.29 6.81
CA LEU A 140 4.73 17.54 6.99
C LEU A 140 5.01 18.95 7.56
N ALA A 141 4.01 19.84 7.58
CA ALA A 141 4.02 21.14 8.23
C ALA A 141 3.84 21.11 9.77
N SER A 142 3.38 20.00 10.39
CA SER A 142 3.12 19.94 11.83
C SER A 142 3.89 18.85 12.58
N VAL A 143 4.61 17.97 11.89
CA VAL A 143 5.52 17.02 12.52
C VAL A 143 6.75 17.79 13.00
N THR A 144 7.02 17.79 14.29
CA THR A 144 8.22 18.46 14.79
C THR A 144 9.45 17.72 14.26
N PRO A 145 10.57 18.43 13.98
CA PRO A 145 11.82 17.77 13.57
C PRO A 145 12.26 16.67 14.55
N VAL A 146 11.91 16.80 15.84
CA VAL A 146 12.19 15.80 16.88
C VAL A 146 11.43 14.50 16.64
N ASP A 147 10.13 14.58 16.32
CA ASP A 147 9.31 13.39 16.07
C ASP A 147 9.79 12.62 14.83
N ALA A 148 10.15 13.35 13.77
CA ALA A 148 10.76 12.75 12.58
C ALA A 148 12.09 12.07 12.92
N MET A 149 12.95 12.73 13.71
CA MET A 149 14.23 12.15 14.16
C MET A 149 14.04 10.93 15.05
N MET A 150 13.01 10.88 15.89
CA MET A 150 12.72 9.69 16.71
C MET A 150 12.33 8.50 15.86
N VAL A 151 11.55 8.71 14.78
CA VAL A 151 11.20 7.63 13.85
C VAL A 151 12.44 7.11 13.15
N PHE A 152 13.25 8.00 12.56
CA PHE A 152 14.50 7.59 11.93
C PHE A 152 15.39 6.84 12.90
N PHE A 153 15.46 7.30 14.16
CA PHE A 153 16.21 6.63 15.20
C PHE A 153 15.70 5.21 15.49
N GLN A 154 14.38 5.00 15.57
CA GLN A 154 13.80 3.67 15.81
C GLN A 154 14.02 2.70 14.64
N MET A 155 14.16 3.21 13.42
CA MET A 155 14.46 2.41 12.22
C MET A 155 15.93 1.94 12.15
N LEU A 156 16.83 2.56 12.90
CA LEU A 156 18.25 2.19 12.92
C LEU A 156 18.49 0.82 13.58
N SER A 157 19.55 0.14 13.16
CA SER A 157 20.01 -1.07 13.83
C SER A 157 20.42 -0.77 15.28
N ALA A 158 20.44 -1.78 16.15
CA ALA A 158 20.88 -1.57 17.55
C ALA A 158 22.31 -1.00 17.65
N GLY A 159 23.18 -1.29 16.67
CA GLY A 159 24.52 -0.70 16.57
C GLY A 159 24.47 0.78 16.19
N ASP A 160 23.69 1.11 15.18
CA ASP A 160 23.55 2.49 14.68
C ASP A 160 22.80 3.38 15.68
N GLN A 161 21.83 2.84 16.43
CA GLN A 161 21.18 3.53 17.54
C GLN A 161 22.17 3.88 18.65
N ARG A 162 23.10 2.97 18.98
CA ARG A 162 24.15 3.24 19.98
C ARG A 162 25.10 4.32 19.51
N GLU A 163 25.54 4.27 18.24
CA GLU A 163 26.43 5.28 17.67
C GLU A 163 25.74 6.65 17.55
N PHE A 164 24.48 6.67 17.15
CA PHE A 164 23.68 7.90 17.11
C PHE A 164 23.56 8.53 18.50
N ARG A 165 23.18 7.76 19.53
CA ARG A 165 23.15 8.24 20.93
C ARG A 165 24.51 8.77 21.39
N ARG A 166 25.61 8.13 20.99
CA ARG A 166 26.97 8.56 21.33
C ARG A 166 27.33 9.93 20.73
N ARG A 167 26.84 10.23 19.53
CA ARG A 167 27.17 11.48 18.82
C ARG A 167 26.35 12.69 19.27
N ILE A 168 25.11 12.49 19.71
CA ILE A 168 24.22 13.58 20.14
C ILE A 168 24.41 14.00 21.61
N THR A 169 25.02 13.13 22.43
CA THR A 169 25.31 13.40 23.86
C THR A 169 26.73 13.99 24.06
N ARG A 170 27.39 14.41 22.98
CA ARG A 170 28.74 15.01 23.02
C ARG A 170 28.68 16.52 22.99
#